data_AF-A0A7J7YST6-F1
#
_entry.id   AF-A0A7J7YST6-F1
#
_cell.length_a   1.000
_cell.length_b   1.000
_cell.length_c   1.000
_cell.angle_alpha   90.00
_cell.angle_beta   90.00
_cell.angle_gamma   90.00
#
_symmetry.space_group_name_H-M   'P 1'
#
loop_
_entity.id
_entity.type
_entity.pdbx_description
1 polymer ?
#
loop_
_entity_poly.entity_id
_entity_poly.type
_entity_poly.pdbx_seq_one_letter_code
_entity_poly.pdbx_strand_id
1 'polypeptide(L)'
;MNRQQRFFRIPFIRPADQYKDPQNKKKGWWYAHFDGPWIARQMELHPDKPPILLVAGKDDMEMCELNLEETGLTRKRGAEILPRQFEEIWERCGGIQYLQNAIESRQARPTYATAMLQNLLK
;
A
#
# COMPACT_ATOMS: atom_id res chain seq x y z
N MET A 1 -9.78 15.41 9.25
CA MET A 1 -8.78 15.19 8.18
C MET A 1 -7.56 16.09 8.40
N ASN A 2 -6.82 15.93 9.50
CA ASN A 2 -5.70 16.82 9.86
C ASN A 2 -4.36 16.07 9.95
N ARG A 3 -4.31 14.85 9.40
CA ARG A 3 -3.12 14.00 9.37
C ARG A 3 -2.45 14.16 8.01
N GLN A 4 -1.12 14.20 7.99
CA GLN A 4 -0.36 14.27 6.74
C GLN A 4 -0.48 12.95 5.98
N GLN A 5 -0.82 13.02 4.69
CA GLN A 5 -0.90 11.83 3.83
C GLN A 5 0.41 11.68 3.05
N ARG A 6 1.07 10.53 3.18
CA ARG A 6 2.36 10.27 2.52
C ARG A 6 2.35 8.92 1.82
N PHE A 7 2.91 8.86 0.63
CA PHE A 7 2.81 7.72 -0.27
C PHE A 7 4.19 7.27 -0.69
N PHE A 8 4.44 5.97 -0.64
CA PHE A 8 5.75 5.41 -0.92
C PHE A 8 5.66 4.19 -1.82
N ARG A 9 6.74 3.94 -2.56
CA ARG A 9 6.98 2.73 -3.31
C ARG A 9 8.44 2.33 -3.24
N ILE A 10 8.71 1.04 -3.00
CA ILE A 10 10.05 0.46 -3.11
C ILE A 10 10.01 -0.85 -3.90
N PRO A 11 11.05 -1.12 -4.71
CA PRO A 11 11.20 -2.44 -5.33
C PRO A 11 11.72 -3.45 -4.29
N PHE A 12 11.33 -4.71 -4.42
CA PHE A 12 11.92 -5.83 -3.69
C PHE A 12 12.24 -6.99 -4.64
N ILE A 13 13.17 -7.84 -4.24
CA ILE A 13 13.49 -9.10 -4.94
C ILE A 13 12.78 -10.20 -4.17
N ARG A 14 12.06 -11.09 -4.86
CA ARG A 14 11.44 -12.23 -4.19
C ARG A 14 12.54 -13.10 -3.57
N PRO A 15 12.37 -13.63 -2.35
CA PRO A 15 13.35 -14.53 -1.74
C PRO A 15 13.72 -15.71 -2.66
N ALA A 16 12.73 -16.30 -3.34
CA ALA A 16 12.94 -17.40 -4.30
C ALA A 16 13.76 -17.02 -5.54
N ASP A 17 13.88 -15.72 -5.85
CA ASP A 17 14.66 -15.21 -6.98
C ASP A 17 16.00 -14.58 -6.54
N GLN A 18 16.31 -14.60 -5.24
CA GLN A 18 17.52 -13.96 -4.69
C GLN A 18 18.81 -14.57 -5.25
N TYR A 19 18.82 -15.87 -5.51
CA TYR A 19 19.96 -16.64 -6.02
C TYR A 19 19.94 -16.87 -7.53
N LYS A 20 18.90 -16.39 -8.25
CA LYS A 20 18.85 -16.51 -9.71
C LYS A 20 19.80 -15.51 -10.38
N ASP A 21 20.21 -15.80 -11.60
CA ASP A 21 21.00 -14.87 -12.41
C ASP A 21 20.35 -13.48 -12.49
N PRO A 22 21.12 -12.38 -12.51
CA PRO A 22 20.59 -11.02 -12.54
C PRO A 22 19.55 -10.76 -13.64
N GLN A 23 19.65 -11.43 -14.78
CA GLN A 23 18.68 -11.34 -15.90
C GLN A 23 17.34 -12.01 -15.58
N ASN A 24 17.31 -12.98 -14.66
CA ASN A 24 16.14 -13.74 -14.26
C ASN A 24 15.53 -13.27 -12.92
N LYS A 25 16.10 -12.22 -12.30
CA LYS A 25 15.58 -11.64 -11.05
C LYS A 25 14.34 -10.80 -11.33
N LYS A 26 13.17 -11.40 -11.11
CA LYS A 26 11.88 -10.69 -11.15
C LYS A 26 11.76 -9.76 -9.93
N LYS A 27 11.60 -8.46 -10.18
CA LYS A 27 11.42 -7.43 -9.14
C LYS A 27 9.94 -7.21 -8.86
N GLY A 28 9.53 -7.36 -7.60
CA GLY A 28 8.23 -6.91 -7.13
C GLY A 28 8.26 -5.45 -6.69
N TRP A 29 7.08 -4.89 -6.48
CA TRP A 29 6.89 -3.55 -5.97
C TRP A 29 6.01 -3.56 -4.73
N TRP A 30 6.47 -2.88 -3.70
CA TRP A 30 5.72 -2.66 -2.48
C TRP A 30 5.31 -1.18 -2.44
N TYR A 31 4.03 -0.92 -2.21
CA TYR A 31 3.43 0.41 -2.12
C TYR A 31 2.81 0.59 -0.74
N ALA A 32 2.94 1.79 -0.18
CA ALA A 32 2.31 2.14 1.09
C ALA A 32 1.78 3.56 1.10
N HIS A 33 0.63 3.72 1.75
CA HIS A 33 0.00 4.99 2.04
C HIS A 33 -0.10 5.13 3.57
N PHE A 34 0.65 6.09 4.11
CA PHE A 34 0.65 6.46 5.52
C PHE A 34 -0.30 7.63 5.76
N ASP A 35 -1.18 7.46 6.75
CA ASP A 35 -2.12 8.46 7.25
C ASP A 35 -1.63 8.98 8.61
N GLY A 36 -0.80 10.01 8.56
CA GLY A 36 0.04 10.43 9.68
C GLY A 36 1.20 9.44 9.89
N PRO A 37 1.50 9.02 11.13
CA PRO A 37 2.61 8.12 11.41
C PRO A 37 2.33 6.66 11.04
N TRP A 38 1.07 6.27 10.80
CA TRP A 38 0.68 4.87 10.64
C TRP A 38 0.17 4.56 9.23
N ILE A 39 0.36 3.32 8.80
CA ILE A 39 -0.10 2.87 7.50
C ILE A 39 -1.63 2.73 7.46
N ALA A 40 -2.23 3.16 6.35
CA ALA A 40 -3.68 3.06 6.10
C ALA A 40 -3.99 2.11 4.94
N ARG A 41 -3.13 2.08 3.91
CA ARG A 41 -3.24 1.12 2.78
C ARG A 41 -1.86 0.61 2.39
N GLN A 42 -1.81 -0.64 1.97
CA GLN A 42 -0.62 -1.30 1.45
C GLN A 42 -0.99 -2.11 0.21
N MET A 43 -0.05 -2.22 -0.72
CA MET A 43 -0.20 -3.07 -1.89
C MET A 43 1.13 -3.68 -2.29
N GLU A 44 1.09 -4.95 -2.68
CA GLU A 44 2.25 -5.66 -3.21
C GLU A 44 1.96 -6.19 -4.61
N LEU A 45 2.84 -5.85 -5.54
CA LEU A 45 2.81 -6.33 -6.91
C LEU A 45 3.99 -7.25 -7.13
N HIS A 46 3.70 -8.54 -7.26
CA HIS A 46 4.68 -9.56 -7.60
C HIS A 46 4.57 -9.89 -9.09
N PRO A 47 5.68 -10.03 -9.82
CA PRO A 47 5.65 -10.55 -11.17
C PRO A 47 5.06 -11.96 -11.13
N ASP A 48 4.02 -12.20 -11.91
CA ASP A 48 3.30 -13.47 -12.00
C ASP A 48 2.38 -13.85 -10.82
N LYS A 49 2.09 -12.94 -9.88
CA LYS A 49 1.00 -13.18 -8.91
C LYS A 49 -0.06 -12.08 -9.00
N PRO A 50 -1.31 -12.38 -8.60
CA PRO A 50 -2.31 -11.34 -8.41
C PRO A 50 -1.81 -10.24 -7.46
N PRO A 51 -2.27 -8.99 -7.63
CA PRO A 51 -2.02 -7.93 -6.67
C PRO A 51 -2.46 -8.34 -5.26
N ILE A 52 -1.62 -8.05 -4.28
CA ILE A 52 -2.00 -8.17 -2.87
C ILE A 52 -2.42 -6.77 -2.43
N LEU A 53 -3.66 -6.64 -1.96
CA LEU A 53 -4.24 -5.38 -1.49
C LEU A 53 -4.56 -5.53 -0.01
N LEU A 54 -4.10 -4.58 0.80
CA LEU A 54 -4.22 -4.64 2.25
C LEU A 54 -4.67 -3.29 2.79
N VAL A 55 -5.61 -3.30 3.74
CA VAL A 55 -6.18 -2.10 4.34
C VAL A 55 -6.17 -2.19 5.86
N ALA A 56 -5.89 -1.05 6.48
CA ALA A 56 -5.88 -0.90 7.93
C ALA A 56 -7.16 -1.44 8.59
N GLY A 57 -7.01 -2.14 9.70
CA GLY A 57 -8.08 -2.82 10.42
C GLY A 57 -8.30 -4.26 9.95
N LYS A 58 -8.57 -4.46 8.65
CA LYS A 58 -8.85 -5.79 8.10
C LYS A 58 -7.59 -6.65 8.04
N ASP A 59 -6.50 -6.05 7.56
CA ASP A 59 -5.27 -6.76 7.20
C ASP A 59 -4.08 -6.30 8.07
N ASP A 60 -4.35 -5.83 9.30
CA ASP A 60 -3.32 -5.24 10.16
C ASP A 60 -2.15 -6.21 10.45
N MET A 61 -2.40 -7.53 10.50
CA MET A 61 -1.35 -8.53 10.75
C MET A 61 -0.44 -8.75 9.53
N GLU A 62 -0.92 -8.42 8.33
CA GLU A 62 -0.23 -8.59 7.05
C GLU A 62 0.41 -7.28 6.56
N MET A 63 0.11 -6.17 7.23
CA MET A 63 0.61 -4.83 6.89
C MET A 63 1.89 -4.47 7.65
N CYS A 64 2.53 -3.39 7.22
CA CYS A 64 3.67 -2.81 7.93
C CYS A 64 3.28 -2.38 9.35
N GLU A 65 3.93 -2.99 10.34
CA GLU A 65 3.73 -2.71 11.78
C GLU A 65 4.50 -1.48 12.29
N LEU A 66 5.49 -1.02 11.52
CA LEU A 66 6.34 0.11 11.89
C LEU A 66 5.68 1.44 11.54
N ASN A 67 5.92 2.45 12.36
CA ASN A 67 5.53 3.81 12.00
C ASN A 67 6.43 4.37 10.89
N LEU A 68 6.00 5.48 10.28
CA LEU A 68 6.67 6.05 9.11
C LEU A 68 8.16 6.39 9.35
N GLU A 69 8.52 6.86 10.54
CA GLU A 69 9.92 7.19 10.87
C GLU A 69 10.79 5.94 11.02
N GLU A 70 10.24 4.91 11.67
CA GLU A 70 10.87 3.61 11.89
C GLU A 70 11.10 2.85 10.58
N THR A 71 10.19 2.99 9.61
CA THR A 71 10.32 2.32 8.30
C THR A 71 11.57 2.75 7.51
N GLY A 72 12.11 3.94 7.80
CA GLY A 72 13.20 4.56 7.04
C GLY A 72 12.84 4.96 5.60
N LEU A 73 11.57 4.85 5.19
CA LEU A 73 11.12 5.20 3.83
C LEU A 73 11.40 6.67 3.50
N THR A 74 11.25 7.55 4.49
CA THR A 74 11.50 9.00 4.37
C THR A 74 12.96 9.33 4.06
N ARG A 75 13.90 8.44 4.42
CA ARG A 75 15.34 8.58 4.19
C ARG A 75 15.79 7.94 2.88
N LYS A 76 14.92 7.16 2.22
CA LYS A 76 15.25 6.44 0.99
C LYS A 76 14.93 7.28 -0.24
N ARG A 77 15.98 7.72 -0.94
CA ARG A 77 15.84 8.52 -2.17
C ARG A 77 14.96 7.80 -3.19
N GLY A 78 13.94 8.49 -3.70
CA GLY A 78 13.01 7.98 -4.71
C GLY A 78 11.95 7.02 -4.18
N ALA A 79 11.85 6.82 -2.86
CA ALA A 79 10.79 6.02 -2.27
C ALA A 79 9.45 6.77 -2.22
N GLU A 80 9.45 8.06 -1.90
CA GLU A 80 8.21 8.85 -1.85
C GLU A 80 7.67 9.10 -3.27
N ILE A 81 6.36 8.91 -3.44
CA ILE A 81 5.64 9.04 -4.72
C ILE A 81 4.46 10.00 -4.56
N LEU A 82 3.91 10.46 -5.68
CA LEU A 82 2.72 11.30 -5.68
C LEU A 82 1.46 10.47 -5.36
N PRO A 83 0.43 11.05 -4.70
CA PRO A 83 -0.83 10.37 -4.43
C PRO A 83 -1.44 9.74 -5.69
N ARG A 84 -1.46 10.49 -6.81
CA ARG A 84 -1.98 10.02 -8.10
C ARG A 84 -1.32 8.72 -8.57
N GLN A 85 -0.01 8.57 -8.35
CA GLN A 85 0.73 7.36 -8.74
C GLN A 85 0.34 6.15 -7.89
N PHE A 86 -0.07 6.36 -6.64
CA PHE A 86 -0.61 5.30 -5.80
C PHE A 86 -2.04 4.95 -6.23
N GLU A 87 -2.91 5.96 -6.38
CA GLU A 87 -4.33 5.76 -6.69
C GLU A 87 -4.54 5.07 -8.05
N GLU A 88 -3.77 5.43 -9.08
CA GLU A 88 -3.87 4.80 -10.40
C GLU A 88 -3.64 3.28 -10.33
N ILE A 89 -2.66 2.85 -9.54
CA ILE A 89 -2.33 1.44 -9.39
C ILE A 89 -3.34 0.76 -8.46
N TRP A 90 -3.75 1.42 -7.38
CA TRP A 90 -4.76 0.96 -6.45
C TRP A 90 -6.08 0.65 -7.16
N GLU A 91 -6.57 1.58 -7.98
CA GLU A 91 -7.79 1.43 -8.77
C GLU A 91 -7.66 0.29 -9.78
N ARG A 92 -6.57 0.27 -10.57
CA ARG A 92 -6.33 -0.78 -11.57
C ARG A 92 -6.27 -2.19 -10.97
N CYS A 93 -5.83 -2.31 -9.72
CA CYS A 93 -5.74 -3.57 -9.01
C CYS A 93 -7.04 -3.96 -8.27
N GLY A 94 -8.10 -3.15 -8.33
CA GLY A 94 -9.37 -3.42 -7.64
C GLY A 94 -9.41 -2.94 -6.18
N GLY A 95 -8.49 -2.06 -5.79
CA GLY A 95 -8.37 -1.55 -4.42
C GLY A 95 -9.59 -0.76 -3.95
N ILE A 96 -10.30 -0.08 -4.85
CA ILE A 96 -11.55 0.64 -4.52
C ILE A 96 -12.59 -0.36 -4.00
N GLN A 97 -12.87 -1.42 -4.77
CA GLN A 97 -13.84 -2.45 -4.38
C GLN A 97 -13.40 -3.19 -3.11
N TYR A 98 -12.10 -3.48 -2.98
CA TYR A 98 -11.56 -4.14 -1.80
C TYR A 98 -11.80 -3.33 -0.52
N LEU A 99 -11.50 -2.02 -0.56
CA LEU A 99 -11.74 -1.12 0.56
C LEU A 99 -13.23 -0.92 0.83
N GLN A 100 -14.05 -0.80 -0.21
CA GLN A 100 -15.50 -0.69 -0.07
C GLN A 100 -16.07 -1.89 0.70
N ASN A 101 -15.73 -3.11 0.27
CA ASN A 101 -16.18 -4.33 0.92
C ASN A 101 -15.75 -4.37 2.40
N ALA A 102 -14.53 -3.92 2.71
CA ALA A 102 -14.01 -3.87 4.08
C ALA A 102 -14.71 -2.80 4.94
N ILE A 103 -15.15 -1.68 4.35
CA ILE A 103 -15.96 -0.67 5.04
C ILE A 103 -17.36 -1.24 5.34
N GLU A 104 -18.00 -1.87 4.35
CA GLU A 104 -19.34 -2.45 4.48
C GLU A 104 -19.36 -3.57 5.54
N SER A 105 -18.33 -4.41 5.58
CA SER A 105 -18.15 -5.43 6.60
C SER A 105 -17.68 -4.90 7.97
N ARG A 106 -17.44 -3.59 8.09
CA ARG A 106 -16.90 -2.92 9.29
C ARG A 106 -15.55 -3.44 9.76
N GLN A 107 -14.76 -4.00 8.84
CA GLN A 107 -13.41 -4.49 9.12
C GLN A 107 -12.36 -3.40 8.86
N ALA A 108 -12.62 -2.45 7.96
CA ALA A 108 -11.72 -1.34 7.70
C ALA A 108 -11.72 -0.34 8.86
N ARG A 109 -10.54 -0.02 9.38
CA ARG A 109 -10.34 1.05 10.37
C ARG A 109 -10.64 2.41 9.71
N PRO A 110 -11.35 3.33 10.41
CA PRO A 110 -11.54 4.70 9.92
C PRO A 110 -10.21 5.43 9.70
N THR A 111 -9.88 5.69 8.44
CA THR A 111 -8.68 6.40 7.99
C THR A 111 -9.04 7.43 6.92
N TYR A 112 -8.05 8.19 6.44
CA TYR A 112 -8.21 9.08 5.29
C TYR A 112 -8.76 8.33 4.08
N ALA A 113 -8.28 7.11 3.82
CA ALA A 113 -8.72 6.32 2.67
C ALA A 113 -10.22 5.96 2.73
N THR A 114 -10.72 5.53 3.89
CA THR A 114 -12.15 5.22 4.04
C THR A 114 -13.01 6.47 3.91
N ALA A 115 -12.56 7.60 4.45
CA ALA A 115 -13.28 8.87 4.34
C ALA A 115 -13.31 9.42 2.90
N MET A 116 -12.21 9.29 2.15
CA MET A 116 -12.16 9.70 0.75
C MET A 116 -13.07 8.86 -0.12
N LEU A 117 -13.11 7.54 0.10
CA LEU A 117 -13.99 6.65 -0.66
C LEU A 117 -15.47 6.97 -0.41
N GLN A 118 -15.85 7.25 0.85
CA GLN A 118 -17.21 7.69 1.17
C GLN A 118 -17.60 9.01 0.49
N ASN A 119 -16.65 9.91 0.26
CA ASN A 119 -16.90 11.16 -0.47
C ASN A 119 -17.01 10.95 -1.99
N LEU A 120 -16.34 9.93 -2.54
CA LEU A 120 -16.38 9.61 -3.96
C LEU A 120 -17.69 8.91 -4.35
N LEU A 121 -18.30 8.17 -3.42
CA LEU A 121 -19.55 7.42 -3.64
C LEU A 121 -20.82 8.24 -3.36
N LYS A 122 -20.68 9.50 -2.92
CA LYS A 122 -21.78 10.45 -2.75
C LYS A 122 -21.91 11.32 -3.98
#